data_AF-A0A952GN42-F1
#
_entry.id   AF-A0A952GN42-F1
#
_cell.length_a   1.000
_cell.length_b   1.000
_cell.length_c   1.000
_cell.angle_alpha   90.00
_cell.angle_beta   90.00
_cell.angle_gamma   90.00
#
_symmetry.space_group_name_H-M   'P 1'
#
loop_
_entity.id
_entity.type
_entity.pdbx_description
1 polymer ?
#
loop_
_entity_poly.entity_id
_entity_poly.type
_entity_poly.pdbx_seq_one_letter_code
_entity_poly.pdbx_strand_id
1 'polypeptide(L)'
;MISSRTKKQLLVFVFITLVGISYVGARYARLDKLVYDSAYQVNAEFAQSGGIFTGAEVTYRGVKVGQVSDMRLTRDGVDVVLSIDKGQDKIPTDTLALVGNKSAVGEQYVDLEPRSDGGPYLKDNSEISTPNTEVPKSTTQILTSVDQFVNSVPQDDLRTVVSELGAGFKDSGDDLGRIIDTSDEFIQAAN
;
A
#
# COMPACT_ATOMS: atom_id res chain seq x y z
N MET A 1 -41.30 35.18 35.53
CA MET A 1 -40.13 35.32 36.43
C MET A 1 -39.46 33.95 36.55
N ILE A 2 -38.20 33.80 36.15
CA ILE A 2 -37.49 32.51 36.21
C ILE A 2 -37.28 32.13 37.68
N SER A 3 -37.75 30.94 38.06
CA SER A 3 -37.57 30.38 39.41
C SER A 3 -36.08 30.17 39.74
N SER A 4 -35.68 30.37 41.00
CA SER A 4 -34.31 30.14 41.47
C SER A 4 -33.82 28.70 41.21
N ARG A 5 -34.74 27.72 41.15
CA ARG A 5 -34.44 26.34 40.77
C ARG A 5 -34.04 26.23 39.29
N THR A 6 -34.78 26.89 38.41
CA THR A 6 -34.49 26.92 36.96
C THR A 6 -33.15 27.59 36.67
N LYS A 7 -32.77 28.65 37.40
CA LYS A 7 -31.43 29.26 37.28
C LYS A 7 -30.30 28.30 37.64
N LYS A 8 -30.45 27.53 38.73
CA LYS A 8 -29.45 26.52 39.14
C LYS A 8 -29.34 25.39 38.11
N GLN A 9 -30.47 24.91 37.58
CA GLN A 9 -30.48 23.89 36.53
C GLN A 9 -29.80 24.37 35.25
N LEU A 10 -30.05 25.61 34.81
CA LEU A 10 -29.36 26.20 33.66
C LEU A 10 -27.85 26.33 33.89
N LEU A 11 -27.43 26.74 35.09
CA LEU A 11 -26.00 26.83 35.43
C LEU A 11 -25.31 25.46 35.36
N VAL A 12 -25.93 24.42 35.92
CA VAL A 12 -25.42 23.05 35.85
C VAL A 12 -25.37 22.54 34.41
N PHE A 13 -26.41 22.82 33.61
CA PHE A 13 -26.45 22.43 32.20
C PHE A 13 -25.32 23.09 31.39
N VAL A 14 -25.13 24.41 31.55
CA VAL A 14 -24.04 25.14 30.89
C VAL A 14 -22.68 24.60 31.32
N PHE A 15 -22.50 24.30 32.62
CA PHE A 15 -21.25 23.73 33.12
C PHE A 15 -20.95 22.36 32.51
N ILE A 16 -21.91 21.43 32.52
CA ILE A 16 -21.73 20.10 31.92
C ILE A 16 -21.47 20.20 30.42
N THR A 17 -22.18 21.10 29.73
CA THR A 17 -21.99 21.32 28.29
C THR A 17 -20.61 21.85 27.98
N LEU A 18 -20.12 22.83 28.75
CA LEU A 18 -18.76 23.38 28.61
C LEU A 18 -17.71 22.30 28.85
N VAL A 19 -17.86 21.51 29.92
CA VAL A 19 -16.92 20.41 30.22
C VAL A 19 -16.94 19.37 29.09
N GLY A 20 -18.12 18.99 28.60
CA GLY A 20 -18.28 18.03 27.52
C GLY A 20 -17.65 18.52 26.20
N ILE A 21 -17.94 19.76 25.80
CA ILE A 21 -17.35 20.36 24.59
C ILE A 21 -15.84 20.49 24.73
N SER A 22 -15.33 20.94 25.88
CA SER A 22 -13.89 21.02 26.12
C SER A 22 -13.23 19.65 26.03
N TYR A 23 -13.84 18.62 26.63
CA TYR A 23 -13.29 17.26 26.60
C TYR A 23 -13.26 16.68 25.18
N VAL A 24 -14.36 16.79 24.44
CA VAL A 24 -14.44 16.32 23.04
C VAL A 24 -13.49 17.12 22.16
N GLY A 25 -13.46 18.45 22.31
CA GLY A 25 -12.56 19.33 21.56
C GLY A 25 -11.09 19.00 21.81
N ALA A 26 -10.71 18.81 23.07
CA ALA A 26 -9.33 18.44 23.44
C ALA A 26 -8.92 17.08 22.88
N ARG A 27 -9.82 16.08 22.92
CA ARG A 27 -9.58 14.74 22.35
C ARG A 27 -9.53 14.77 20.82
N TYR A 28 -10.40 15.54 20.19
CA TYR A 28 -10.44 15.70 18.73
C TYR A 28 -9.16 16.37 18.21
N ALA A 29 -8.74 17.45 18.85
CA ALA A 29 -7.49 18.15 18.54
C ALA A 29 -6.23 17.40 18.99
N ARG A 30 -6.36 16.24 19.65
CA ARG A 30 -5.26 15.41 20.15
C ARG A 30 -4.25 16.20 21.00
N LEU A 31 -4.78 17.05 21.89
CA LEU A 31 -3.95 17.86 22.80
C LEU A 31 -3.13 17.00 23.78
N ASP A 32 -3.50 15.73 23.96
CA ASP A 32 -2.73 14.73 24.70
C ASP A 32 -1.32 14.54 24.13
N LYS A 33 -1.16 14.61 22.80
CA LYS A 33 0.15 14.53 22.14
C LYS A 33 1.04 15.77 22.35
N LEU A 34 0.48 16.92 22.75
CA LEU A 34 1.25 18.14 23.03
C LEU A 34 1.85 18.15 24.44
N VAL A 35 1.26 17.38 25.36
CA VAL A 35 1.66 17.34 26.78
C VAL A 35 2.48 16.07 27.08
N TYR A 36 2.33 15.02 26.28
CA TYR A 36 3.02 13.75 26.45
C TYR A 36 3.75 13.35 25.17
N ASP A 37 5.08 13.35 25.20
CA ASP A 37 5.92 12.90 24.09
C ASP A 37 5.91 11.37 24.01
N SER A 38 4.88 10.81 23.37
CA SER A 38 4.61 9.37 23.32
C SER A 38 5.10 8.68 22.04
N ALA A 39 5.73 9.42 21.13
CA ALA A 39 6.17 8.91 19.82
C ALA A 39 7.59 9.39 19.49
N TYR A 40 8.27 8.67 18.60
CA TYR A 40 9.52 9.13 17.98
C TYR A 40 9.32 9.31 16.48
N GLN A 41 10.10 10.19 15.88
CA GLN A 41 10.00 10.54 14.47
C GLN A 41 11.03 9.78 13.64
N VAL A 42 10.60 9.23 12.51
CA VAL A 42 11.47 8.63 11.49
C VAL A 42 11.16 9.30 10.16
N ASN A 43 12.18 9.73 9.44
CA ASN A 43 12.02 10.30 8.10
C ASN A 43 12.14 9.19 7.05
N ALA A 44 11.19 9.08 6.14
CA ALA A 44 11.25 8.15 5.01
C ALA A 44 11.21 8.93 3.69
N GLU A 45 12.21 8.74 2.86
CA GLU A 45 12.40 9.48 1.61
C GLU A 45 11.86 8.71 0.43
N PHE A 46 10.70 9.09 -0.10
CA PHE A 46 10.11 8.42 -1.26
C PHE A 46 10.37 9.21 -2.54
N ALA A 47 10.61 8.52 -3.66
CA ALA A 47 10.71 9.15 -4.98
C ALA A 47 9.39 9.83 -5.44
N GLN A 48 8.26 9.41 -4.87
CA GLN A 48 6.93 9.97 -5.11
C GLN A 48 6.03 9.65 -3.91
N SER A 49 4.94 10.39 -3.70
CA SER A 49 4.07 10.18 -2.53
C SER A 49 3.32 8.85 -2.53
N GLY A 50 3.12 8.24 -3.70
CA GLY A 50 2.31 7.02 -3.83
C GLY A 50 0.84 7.19 -3.39
N GLY A 51 0.35 8.43 -3.23
CA GLY A 51 -0.99 8.75 -2.73
C GLY A 51 -1.09 8.92 -1.20
N ILE A 52 0.00 8.82 -0.46
CA ILE A 52 0.00 9.06 1.00
C ILE A 52 -0.42 10.49 1.33
N PHE A 53 -1.02 10.63 2.52
CA PHE A 53 -1.43 11.89 3.11
C PHE A 53 -1.09 11.94 4.61
N THR A 54 -1.01 13.16 5.17
CA THR A 54 -0.81 13.35 6.61
C THR A 54 -1.94 12.70 7.42
N GLY A 55 -1.58 11.90 8.42
CA GLY A 55 -2.53 11.11 9.21
C GLY A 55 -2.77 9.71 8.68
N ALA A 56 -2.22 9.34 7.52
CA ALA A 56 -2.17 7.96 7.06
C ALA A 56 -1.51 7.06 8.10
N GLU A 57 -1.95 5.80 8.19
CA GLU A 57 -1.42 4.88 9.20
C GLU A 57 0.00 4.42 8.83
N VAL A 58 0.79 4.17 9.86
CA VAL A 58 2.07 3.48 9.76
C VAL A 58 1.93 2.14 10.45
N THR A 59 2.22 1.08 9.74
CA THR A 59 2.18 -0.30 10.23
C THR A 59 3.57 -0.92 10.24
N TYR A 60 3.73 -1.94 11.05
CA TYR A 60 4.90 -2.80 11.09
C TYR A 60 4.41 -4.24 10.87
N ARG A 61 4.76 -4.83 9.73
CA ARG A 61 4.24 -6.14 9.29
C ARG A 61 2.70 -6.18 9.37
N GLY A 62 2.03 -5.12 8.92
CA GLY A 62 0.57 -4.98 8.92
C GLY A 62 -0.09 -4.62 10.26
N VAL A 63 0.66 -4.51 11.36
CA VAL A 63 0.13 -4.06 12.67
C VAL A 63 0.38 -2.57 12.84
N LYS A 64 -0.66 -1.79 13.18
CA LYS A 64 -0.52 -0.35 13.40
C LYS A 64 0.46 -0.03 14.53
N VAL A 65 1.47 0.80 14.22
CA VAL A 65 2.49 1.28 15.16
C VAL A 65 2.59 2.80 15.22
N GLY A 66 1.89 3.50 14.32
CA GLY A 66 1.97 4.95 14.25
C GLY A 66 1.13 5.56 13.13
N GLN A 67 1.55 6.74 12.70
CA GLN A 67 0.93 7.49 11.61
C GLN A 67 1.91 8.49 10.98
N VAL A 68 1.61 8.93 9.77
CA VAL A 68 2.32 10.03 9.11
C VAL A 68 1.96 11.34 9.81
N SER A 69 2.97 12.07 10.29
CA SER A 69 2.79 13.36 10.99
C SER A 69 2.95 14.56 10.07
N ASP A 70 3.84 14.50 9.09
CA ASP A 70 4.13 15.58 8.16
C ASP A 70 4.65 15.03 6.82
N MET A 71 4.54 15.81 5.76
CA MET A 71 5.06 15.49 4.43
C MET A 71 5.66 16.73 3.79
N ARG A 72 6.87 16.59 3.24
CA ARG A 72 7.59 17.71 2.62
C ARG A 72 8.07 17.34 1.24
N LEU A 73 7.68 18.15 0.25
CA LEU A 73 8.18 17.97 -1.11
C LEU A 73 9.66 18.36 -1.16
N THR A 74 10.48 17.48 -1.74
CA THR A 74 11.90 17.74 -2.01
C THR A 74 12.12 17.94 -3.51
N ARG A 75 13.37 18.18 -3.93
CA ARG A 75 13.68 18.32 -5.36
C ARG A 75 13.49 17.01 -6.13
N ASP A 76 13.76 15.90 -5.46
CA ASP A 76 13.86 14.57 -6.08
C ASP A 76 12.74 13.61 -5.62
N GLY A 77 11.83 14.06 -4.75
CA GLY A 77 10.77 13.23 -4.20
C GLY A 77 9.98 13.90 -3.08
N VAL A 78 9.64 13.13 -2.05
CA VAL A 78 8.90 13.58 -0.87
C VAL A 78 9.45 12.91 0.39
N ASP A 79 9.70 13.73 1.39
CA ASP A 79 10.05 13.30 2.74
C ASP A 79 8.76 13.08 3.53
N VAL A 80 8.59 11.88 4.07
CA VAL A 80 7.42 11.49 4.85
C VAL A 80 7.86 11.28 6.29
N VAL A 81 7.35 12.10 7.20
CA VAL A 81 7.67 12.01 8.62
C VAL A 81 6.72 11.01 9.28
N LEU A 82 7.27 9.90 9.74
CA LEU A 82 6.57 8.83 10.45
C LEU A 82 6.63 9.09 11.96
N SER A 83 5.49 9.23 12.60
CA SER A 83 5.36 9.28 14.06
C SER A 83 5.05 7.88 14.58
N ILE A 84 6.04 7.21 15.17
CA ILE A 84 5.93 5.84 15.68
C ILE A 84 5.79 5.87 17.21
N ASP A 85 4.85 5.12 17.76
CA ASP A 85 4.61 5.08 19.21
C ASP A 85 5.82 4.47 19.95
N LYS A 86 6.28 5.09 21.05
CA LYS A 86 7.44 4.64 21.87
C LYS A 86 7.28 3.26 22.54
N GLY A 87 6.13 2.60 22.37
CA GLY A 87 5.97 1.19 22.73
C GLY A 87 6.55 0.23 21.67
N GLN A 88 6.91 0.77 20.49
CA GLN A 88 7.27 0.03 19.28
C GLN A 88 8.72 0.36 18.87
N ASP A 89 9.66 0.11 19.78
CA ASP A 89 11.08 0.49 19.62
C ASP A 89 11.94 -0.61 18.97
N LYS A 90 11.33 -1.74 18.57
CA LYS A 90 12.02 -2.91 18.02
C LYS A 90 11.83 -3.04 16.51
N ILE A 91 11.80 -1.91 15.81
CA ILE A 91 11.75 -1.87 14.35
C ILE A 91 13.19 -1.75 13.84
N PRO A 92 13.74 -2.75 13.14
CA PRO A 92 15.10 -2.70 12.60
C PRO A 92 15.34 -1.53 11.65
N THR A 93 16.56 -1.01 11.62
CA THR A 93 16.97 0.03 10.65
C THR A 93 17.03 -0.53 9.22
N ASP A 94 17.32 -1.82 9.06
CA ASP A 94 17.21 -2.52 7.76
C ASP A 94 15.75 -2.90 7.50
N THR A 95 14.95 -1.90 7.15
CA THR A 95 13.51 -2.00 6.90
C THR A 95 13.17 -1.33 5.59
N LEU A 96 12.31 -2.00 4.80
CA LEU A 96 11.65 -1.42 3.64
C LEU A 96 10.41 -0.66 4.10
N ALA A 97 10.29 0.61 3.73
CA ALA A 97 9.07 1.38 3.89
C ALA A 97 8.26 1.28 2.59
N LEU A 98 7.17 0.51 2.62
CA LEU A 98 6.30 0.29 1.46
C LEU A 98 5.02 1.11 1.59
N VAL A 99 4.70 1.91 0.57
CA VAL A 99 3.38 2.51 0.45
C VAL A 99 2.40 1.47 -0.09
N GLY A 100 1.39 1.12 0.71
CA GLY A 100 0.37 0.14 0.36
C GLY A 100 -1.03 0.75 0.29
N ASN A 101 -1.98 -0.02 -0.25
CA ASN A 101 -3.41 0.27 -0.17
C ASN A 101 -4.04 -0.62 0.91
N LYS A 102 -4.61 -0.01 1.96
CA LYS A 102 -5.21 -0.73 3.08
C LYS A 102 -6.54 -1.38 2.70
N SER A 103 -7.27 -0.76 1.78
CA SER A 103 -8.60 -1.19 1.36
C SER A 103 -8.75 -1.12 -0.16
N ALA A 104 -9.75 -1.82 -0.70
CA ALA A 104 -10.07 -1.78 -2.13
C ALA A 104 -10.48 -0.38 -2.62
N VAL A 105 -10.86 0.50 -1.70
CA VAL A 105 -11.20 1.91 -1.98
C VAL A 105 -9.94 2.79 -2.07
N GLY A 106 -8.76 2.25 -1.71
CA GLY A 106 -7.48 2.89 -1.92
C GLY A 106 -7.08 3.86 -0.81
N GLU A 107 -7.29 3.50 0.46
CA GLU A 107 -6.70 4.24 1.57
C GLU A 107 -5.20 3.92 1.69
N GLN A 108 -4.32 4.87 1.39
CA GLN A 108 -2.87 4.66 1.46
C GLN A 108 -2.37 4.60 2.90
N TYR A 109 -1.39 3.74 3.15
CA TYR A 109 -0.67 3.60 4.41
C TYR A 109 0.80 3.27 4.14
N VAL A 110 1.66 3.43 5.15
CA VAL A 110 3.07 3.00 5.10
C VAL A 110 3.20 1.71 5.89
N ASP A 111 3.68 0.64 5.26
CA ASP A 111 4.09 -0.58 5.96
C ASP A 111 5.61 -0.62 6.11
N LEU A 112 6.06 -1.00 7.31
CA LEU A 112 7.45 -1.19 7.65
C LEU A 112 7.73 -2.69 7.62
N GLU A 113 8.45 -3.12 6.59
CA GLU A 113 8.83 -4.51 6.32
C GLU A 113 10.33 -4.72 6.59
N PRO A 114 10.72 -5.20 7.78
CA PRO A 114 12.11 -5.41 8.13
C PRO A 114 12.71 -6.61 7.39
N ARG A 115 13.96 -6.46 6.92
CA ARG A 115 14.74 -7.53 6.28
C ARG A 115 15.58 -8.34 7.27
N SER A 116 15.77 -7.81 8.48
CA SER A 116 16.41 -8.48 9.61
C SER A 116 15.45 -8.59 10.80
N ASP A 117 15.71 -9.49 11.74
CA ASP A 117 15.00 -9.54 13.04
C ASP A 117 15.81 -8.87 14.18
N GLY A 118 17.03 -8.43 13.88
CA GLY A 118 17.99 -7.89 14.83
C GLY A 118 18.23 -6.39 14.64
N GLY A 119 18.73 -5.75 15.70
CA GLY A 119 19.15 -4.35 15.62
C GLY A 119 20.34 -4.12 14.67
N PRO A 120 20.70 -2.86 14.40
CA PRO A 120 20.21 -1.65 15.06
C PRO A 120 18.73 -1.37 14.77
N TYR A 121 18.06 -0.71 15.71
CA TYR A 121 16.66 -0.32 15.61
C TYR A 121 16.51 1.16 15.28
N LEU A 122 15.41 1.51 14.62
CA LEU A 122 15.01 2.89 14.37
C LEU A 122 14.85 3.63 15.70
N LYS A 123 15.29 4.88 15.68
CA LYS A 123 15.23 5.84 16.79
C LYS A 123 14.70 7.17 16.27
N ASP A 124 14.46 8.10 17.19
CA ASP A 124 14.13 9.46 16.83
C ASP A 124 15.15 10.08 15.86
N ASN A 125 14.65 10.70 14.80
CA ASN A 125 15.39 11.24 13.65
C ASN A 125 16.15 10.20 12.82
N SER A 126 15.77 8.93 12.88
CA SER A 126 16.28 7.93 11.91
C SER A 126 15.76 8.23 10.52
N GLU A 127 16.53 7.82 9.52
CA GLU A 127 16.22 8.05 8.11
C GLU A 127 16.13 6.70 7.37
N ILE A 128 15.08 6.56 6.55
CA ILE A 128 14.90 5.48 5.59
C ILE A 128 15.06 6.11 4.20
N SER A 129 16.27 6.04 3.65
CA SER A 129 16.58 6.65 2.36
C SER A 129 15.91 5.90 1.20
N THR A 130 15.79 6.57 0.05
CA THR A 130 15.02 6.10 -1.12
C THR A 130 15.23 4.64 -1.56
N PRO A 131 16.45 4.06 -1.55
CA PRO A 131 16.65 2.64 -1.90
C PRO A 131 15.87 1.65 -1.01
N ASN A 132 15.44 2.08 0.17
CA ASN A 132 14.65 1.31 1.12
C ASN A 132 13.20 1.81 1.21
N THR A 133 12.73 2.49 0.16
CA THR A 133 11.34 2.93 0.05
C THR A 133 10.73 2.46 -1.26
N GLU A 134 9.49 2.00 -1.20
CA GLU A 134 8.76 1.54 -2.37
C GLU A 134 7.34 2.11 -2.40
N VAL A 135 6.85 2.29 -3.62
CA VAL A 135 5.51 2.81 -3.91
C VAL A 135 4.83 1.90 -4.93
N PRO A 136 3.48 1.85 -4.95
CA PRO A 136 2.77 1.06 -5.94
C PRO A 136 3.16 1.49 -7.35
N LYS A 137 3.32 0.51 -8.24
CA LYS A 137 3.48 0.78 -9.67
C LYS A 137 2.22 1.48 -10.18
N SER A 138 2.40 2.53 -10.96
CA SER A 138 1.24 3.25 -11.52
C SER A 138 0.55 2.40 -12.59
N THR A 139 -0.77 2.49 -12.69
CA THR A 139 -1.55 1.84 -13.75
C THR A 139 -1.06 2.25 -15.15
N THR A 140 -0.63 3.50 -15.29
CA THR A 140 -0.02 4.00 -16.53
C THR A 140 1.25 3.25 -16.89
N GLN A 141 2.16 3.01 -15.94
CA GLN A 141 3.36 2.20 -16.21
C GLN A 141 3.01 0.79 -16.64
N ILE A 142 1.99 0.17 -16.03
CA ILE A 142 1.53 -1.16 -16.43
C ILE A 142 1.00 -1.12 -17.87
N LEU A 143 0.12 -0.17 -18.19
CA LEU A 143 -0.44 -0.03 -19.53
C LEU A 143 0.65 0.24 -20.58
N THR A 144 1.60 1.13 -20.29
CA THR A 144 2.73 1.41 -21.19
C THR A 144 3.65 0.21 -21.34
N SER A 145 3.88 -0.57 -20.28
CA SER A 145 4.69 -1.80 -20.36
C SER A 145 4.01 -2.85 -21.23
N VAL A 146 2.67 -2.98 -21.16
CA VAL A 146 1.89 -3.87 -22.03
C VAL A 146 1.93 -3.39 -23.47
N ASP A 147 1.73 -2.10 -23.72
CA ASP A 147 1.81 -1.52 -25.06
C ASP A 147 3.21 -1.72 -25.67
N GLN A 148 4.27 -1.44 -24.91
CA GLN A 148 5.64 -1.64 -25.34
C GLN A 148 5.92 -3.11 -25.64
N PHE A 149 5.42 -4.03 -24.81
CA PHE A 149 5.54 -5.46 -25.07
C PHE A 149 4.85 -5.86 -26.38
N VAL A 150 3.60 -5.45 -26.60
CA VAL A 150 2.85 -5.75 -27.84
C VAL A 150 3.57 -5.19 -29.07
N ASN A 151 4.07 -3.97 -29.00
CA ASN A 151 4.80 -3.33 -30.09
C ASN A 151 6.21 -3.90 -30.30
N SER A 152 6.77 -4.57 -29.30
CA SER A 152 8.10 -5.22 -29.42
C SER A 152 8.07 -6.55 -30.16
N VAL A 153 6.89 -7.15 -30.35
CA VAL A 153 6.74 -8.41 -31.09
C VAL A 153 6.87 -8.13 -32.60
N PRO A 154 7.89 -8.69 -33.28
CA PRO A 154 8.06 -8.48 -34.72
C PRO A 154 6.90 -9.15 -35.48
N GLN A 155 6.09 -8.34 -36.17
CA GLN A 155 4.92 -8.85 -36.89
C GLN A 155 5.29 -9.79 -38.04
N ASP A 156 6.44 -9.56 -38.68
CA ASP A 156 6.90 -10.38 -39.81
C ASP A 156 7.37 -11.77 -39.35
N ASP A 157 8.08 -11.85 -38.22
CA ASP A 157 8.48 -13.13 -37.63
C ASP A 157 7.26 -13.91 -37.16
N LEU A 158 6.29 -13.24 -36.52
CA LEU A 158 5.04 -13.88 -36.11
C LEU A 158 4.27 -14.43 -37.32
N ARG A 159 4.17 -13.65 -38.41
CA ARG A 159 3.57 -14.13 -39.66
C ARG A 159 4.32 -15.33 -40.22
N THR A 160 5.64 -15.30 -40.19
CA THR A 160 6.49 -16.39 -40.67
C THR A 160 6.24 -17.66 -39.86
N VAL A 161 6.23 -17.58 -38.53
CA VAL A 161 5.93 -18.73 -37.66
C VAL A 161 4.53 -19.28 -37.95
N VAL A 162 3.52 -18.42 -38.08
CA VAL A 162 2.15 -18.84 -38.40
C VAL A 162 2.07 -19.48 -39.79
N SER A 163 2.77 -18.93 -40.79
CA SER A 163 2.77 -19.47 -42.14
C SER A 163 3.52 -20.79 -42.24
N GLU A 164 4.67 -20.93 -41.58
CA GLU A 164 5.45 -22.16 -41.56
C GLU A 164 4.75 -23.28 -40.79
N LEU A 165 4.08 -22.95 -39.67
CA LEU A 165 3.19 -23.88 -38.99
C LEU A 165 2.05 -24.30 -39.93
N GLY A 166 1.37 -23.35 -40.57
CA GLY A 166 0.32 -23.66 -41.54
C GLY A 166 0.80 -24.54 -42.70
N ALA A 167 2.00 -24.29 -43.22
CA ALA A 167 2.61 -25.08 -44.29
C ALA A 167 2.97 -26.49 -43.82
N GLY A 168 3.55 -26.62 -42.63
CA GLY A 168 3.92 -27.92 -42.04
C GLY A 168 2.72 -28.84 -41.78
N PHE A 169 1.55 -28.27 -41.49
CA PHE A 169 0.32 -29.03 -41.22
C PHE A 169 -0.65 -29.13 -42.41
N LYS A 170 -0.40 -28.41 -43.51
CA LYS A 170 -1.33 -28.25 -44.65
C LYS A 170 -1.82 -29.59 -45.22
N ASP A 171 -0.93 -30.58 -45.29
CA ASP A 171 -1.21 -31.89 -45.89
C ASP A 171 -1.24 -33.02 -44.83
N SER A 172 -1.12 -32.68 -43.54
CA SER A 172 -1.14 -33.67 -42.45
C SER A 172 -2.55 -34.00 -41.96
N GLY A 173 -3.59 -33.34 -42.48
CA GLY A 173 -4.98 -33.52 -42.02
C GLY A 173 -5.49 -34.97 -42.16
N ASP A 174 -5.23 -35.60 -43.31
CA ASP A 174 -5.65 -36.98 -43.58
C ASP A 174 -4.85 -38.00 -42.76
N ASP A 175 -3.58 -37.70 -42.46
CA ASP A 175 -2.73 -38.54 -41.62
C ASP A 175 -3.11 -38.42 -40.14
N LEU A 176 -3.40 -37.20 -39.67
CA LEU A 176 -3.92 -36.95 -38.31
C LEU A 176 -5.31 -37.57 -38.12
N GLY A 177 -6.19 -37.46 -39.13
CA GLY A 177 -7.48 -38.12 -39.15
C GLY A 177 -7.34 -39.64 -39.01
N ARG A 178 -6.44 -40.26 -39.80
CA ARG A 178 -6.15 -41.69 -39.70
C ARG A 178 -5.63 -42.10 -38.32
N ILE A 179 -4.79 -41.29 -37.68
CA ILE A 179 -4.30 -41.58 -36.32
C ILE A 179 -5.44 -41.54 -35.30
N ILE A 180 -6.35 -40.56 -35.41
CA ILE A 180 -7.52 -40.47 -34.53
C ILE A 180 -8.46 -41.66 -34.76
N ASP A 181 -8.78 -41.97 -36.02
CA ASP A 181 -9.68 -43.07 -36.39
C ASP A 181 -9.14 -44.43 -35.92
N THR A 182 -7.84 -44.68 -36.11
CA THR A 182 -7.20 -45.92 -35.63
C THR A 182 -7.11 -45.99 -34.10
N SER A 183 -7.01 -44.85 -33.42
CA SER A 183 -7.06 -44.82 -31.95
C SER A 183 -8.46 -45.14 -31.43
N ASP A 184 -9.50 -44.62 -32.08
CA ASP A 184 -10.90 -44.94 -31.75
C ASP A 184 -11.22 -46.42 -32.01
N GLU A 185 -10.78 -46.98 -33.15
CA GLU A 185 -10.92 -48.42 -33.42
C GLU A 185 -10.20 -49.28 -32.37
N PHE A 186 -8.99 -48.90 -31.96
CA PHE A 186 -8.24 -49.61 -30.92
C PHE A 186 -8.97 -49.55 -29.57
N ILE A 187 -9.48 -48.39 -29.17
CA ILE A 187 -10.24 -48.23 -27.91
C ILE A 187 -11.54 -49.04 -27.93
N GLN A 188 -12.22 -49.15 -29.07
CA GLN A 188 -13.42 -50.00 -29.20
C GLN A 188 -13.08 -51.49 -29.14
N ALA A 189 -11.96 -51.92 -29.74
CA ALA A 189 -11.54 -53.33 -29.71
C ALA A 189 -10.99 -53.79 -28.34
N ALA A 190 -10.52 -52.85 -27.52
CA ALA A 190 -10.02 -53.11 -26.17
C ALA A 190 -11.11 -53.14 -25.08
N ASN A 191 -12.35 -52.75 -25.42
CA ASN A 191 -13.56 -52.90 -24.58
C ASN A 191 -14.43 -54.06 -25.06
#